data_AF-A0A439P2C5-F1
#
_entry.id   AF-A0A439P2C5-F1
#
_cell.length_a   1.000
_cell.length_b   1.000
_cell.length_c   1.000
_cell.angle_alpha   90.00
_cell.angle_beta   90.00
_cell.angle_gamma   90.00
#
_symmetry.space_group_name_H-M   'P 1'
#
loop_
_entity.id
_entity.type
_entity.pdbx_description
1 polymer ?
#
loop_
_entity_poly.entity_id
_entity_poly.type
_entity_poly.pdbx_seq_one_letter_code
_entity_poly.pdbx_strand_id
1 'polypeptide(L)'
;MSDEQEKPAPKKKVSYIGVPAVFKLELALKHLNDAYDGFGCYVVGSSLERPDWRDVDVVLILSDEDFQREFPNADHRSGAFELDTKWLLNSVAISGWLKEQTGLPIDFKIQPQTWANERHSGRRDARGLRLAGRAQE
;
A
#
# COMPACT_ATOMS: atom_id res chain seq x y z
N MET A 1 35.42 -32.32 -20.78
CA MET A 1 34.04 -32.33 -20.25
C MET A 1 33.96 -31.15 -19.31
N SER A 2 33.34 -30.06 -19.76
CA SER A 2 33.26 -28.81 -19.00
C SER A 2 32.23 -28.96 -17.89
N ASP A 3 32.68 -28.83 -16.64
CA ASP A 3 31.83 -28.66 -15.47
C ASP A 3 31.02 -27.37 -15.64
N GLU A 4 29.78 -27.49 -16.14
CA GLU A 4 28.79 -26.43 -15.99
C GLU A 4 28.36 -26.43 -14.52
N GLN A 5 29.00 -25.55 -13.74
CA GLN A 5 28.55 -25.25 -12.38
C GLN A 5 27.13 -24.72 -12.43
N GLU A 6 26.20 -25.49 -11.86
CA GLU A 6 24.79 -25.16 -11.73
C GLU A 6 24.66 -23.83 -10.96
N LYS A 7 24.10 -22.80 -11.61
CA LYS A 7 23.95 -21.49 -10.98
C LYS A 7 23.00 -21.61 -9.78
N PRO A 8 23.37 -21.08 -8.59
CA PRO A 8 22.50 -21.14 -7.43
C PRO A 8 21.18 -20.43 -7.71
N ALA A 9 20.08 -21.03 -7.22
CA ALA A 9 18.76 -20.47 -7.38
C ALA A 9 18.70 -19.02 -6.86
N PRO A 10 18.05 -18.09 -7.58
CA PRO A 10 17.98 -16.70 -7.18
C PRO A 10 17.27 -16.56 -5.84
N LYS A 11 17.90 -15.84 -4.88
CA LYS A 11 17.30 -15.57 -3.57
C LYS A 11 16.02 -14.75 -3.73
N LYS A 12 14.93 -15.19 -3.08
CA LYS A 12 13.67 -14.45 -3.03
C LYS A 12 13.91 -13.08 -2.40
N LYS A 13 13.56 -12.01 -3.14
CA LYS A 13 13.72 -10.63 -2.64
C LYS A 13 12.62 -10.29 -1.66
N VAL A 14 12.93 -9.38 -0.74
CA VAL A 14 11.92 -8.80 0.15
C VAL A 14 11.01 -7.85 -0.62
N SER A 15 11.48 -7.14 -1.63
CA SER A 15 10.64 -6.34 -2.52
C SER A 15 11.25 -6.36 -3.91
N TYR A 16 10.39 -6.29 -4.93
CA TYR A 16 10.81 -6.17 -6.32
C TYR A 16 10.69 -4.73 -6.84
N ILE A 17 10.37 -3.77 -5.96
CA ILE A 17 10.38 -2.34 -6.26
C ILE A 17 11.82 -1.80 -6.17
N GLY A 18 12.23 -1.01 -7.16
CA GLY A 18 13.56 -0.40 -7.20
C GLY A 18 13.79 0.59 -6.04
N VAL A 19 15.04 0.69 -5.57
CA VAL A 19 15.39 1.43 -4.34
C VAL A 19 15.00 2.92 -4.39
N PRO A 20 15.32 3.71 -5.44
CA PRO A 20 14.90 5.10 -5.47
C PRO A 20 13.37 5.27 -5.45
N ALA A 21 12.65 4.37 -6.12
CA ALA A 21 11.19 4.43 -6.21
C ALA A 21 10.52 4.05 -4.87
N VAL A 22 11.02 3.03 -4.18
CA VAL A 22 10.46 2.65 -2.86
C VAL A 22 10.74 3.72 -1.80
N PHE A 23 11.87 4.44 -1.88
CA PHE A 23 12.14 5.56 -0.97
C PHE A 23 11.29 6.81 -1.26
N LYS A 24 10.99 7.09 -2.53
CA LYS A 24 9.98 8.11 -2.88
C LYS A 24 8.60 7.71 -2.36
N LEU A 25 8.26 6.43 -2.47
CA LEU A 25 7.00 5.91 -1.94
C LEU A 25 6.95 6.04 -0.41
N GLU A 26 8.01 5.67 0.30
CA GLU A 26 8.16 5.91 1.75
C GLU A 26 7.92 7.38 2.13
N LEU A 27 8.50 8.32 1.40
CA LEU A 27 8.32 9.75 1.66
C LEU A 27 6.87 10.19 1.42
N ALA A 28 6.27 9.78 0.30
CA ALA A 28 4.90 10.16 -0.05
C ALA A 28 3.87 9.59 0.94
N LEU A 29 4.03 8.32 1.35
CA LEU A 29 3.10 7.65 2.26
C LEU A 29 3.14 8.21 3.68
N LYS A 30 4.22 8.91 4.10
CA LYS A 30 4.22 9.65 5.37
C LYS A 30 3.13 10.71 5.43
N HIS A 31 2.85 11.39 4.31
CA HIS A 31 1.79 12.39 4.26
C HIS A 31 0.41 11.78 4.44
N LEU A 32 0.18 10.59 3.85
CA LEU A 32 -1.08 9.88 4.00
C LEU A 32 -1.26 9.33 5.42
N ASN A 33 -0.20 8.76 6.00
CA ASN A 33 -0.24 8.28 7.39
C ASN A 33 -0.52 9.43 8.37
N ASP A 34 0.10 10.60 8.18
CA ASP A 34 -0.16 11.79 9.00
C ASP A 34 -1.58 12.35 8.83
N ALA A 35 -2.24 12.11 7.70
CA ALA A 35 -3.54 12.71 7.37
C ALA A 35 -4.73 11.90 7.90
N TYR A 36 -4.59 10.57 8.02
CA TYR A 36 -5.72 9.67 8.28
C TYR A 36 -5.72 9.03 9.67
N ASP A 37 -4.68 9.22 10.49
CA ASP A 37 -4.54 8.64 11.85
C ASP A 37 -4.90 7.14 11.97
N GLY A 38 -4.82 6.40 10.85
CA GLY A 38 -5.17 4.98 10.77
C GLY A 38 -4.02 4.05 11.18
N PHE A 39 -4.17 2.76 10.88
CA PHE A 39 -3.10 1.77 11.10
C PHE A 39 -1.91 1.95 10.16
N GLY A 40 -2.08 2.74 9.10
CA GLY A 40 -1.04 3.15 8.17
C GLY A 40 -1.18 2.54 6.78
N CYS A 41 -0.27 2.95 5.90
CA CYS A 41 -0.16 2.46 4.53
C CYS A 41 0.71 1.21 4.45
N TYR A 42 0.25 0.23 3.67
CA TYR A 42 0.93 -1.02 3.43
C TYR A 42 1.08 -1.26 1.93
N VAL A 43 2.28 -1.65 1.49
CA VAL A 43 2.44 -2.28 0.19
C VAL A 43 2.01 -3.74 0.30
N VAL A 44 1.27 -4.22 -0.68
CA VAL A 44 0.79 -5.60 -0.78
C VAL A 44 0.98 -6.12 -2.22
N GLY A 45 0.41 -7.29 -2.50
CA GLY A 45 0.25 -7.78 -3.86
C GLY A 45 1.56 -8.20 -4.54
N SER A 46 1.52 -8.23 -5.88
CA SER A 46 2.53 -8.97 -6.66
C SER A 46 3.95 -8.39 -6.60
N SER A 47 4.09 -7.08 -6.38
CA SER A 47 5.39 -6.39 -6.23
C SER A 47 6.23 -6.90 -5.05
N LEU A 48 5.60 -7.60 -4.11
CA LEU A 48 6.21 -8.23 -2.94
C LEU A 48 6.60 -9.68 -3.18
N GLU A 49 6.11 -10.30 -4.25
CA GLU A 49 6.20 -11.74 -4.47
C GLU A 49 7.09 -12.12 -5.65
N ARG A 50 6.98 -11.38 -6.76
CA ARG A 50 7.63 -11.71 -8.04
C ARG A 50 8.10 -10.46 -8.79
N PRO A 51 9.09 -10.55 -9.69
CA PRO A 51 9.66 -9.39 -10.40
C PRO A 51 8.80 -8.83 -11.54
N ASP A 52 7.85 -9.59 -12.07
CA ASP A 52 6.97 -9.26 -13.20
C ASP A 52 5.63 -8.65 -12.76
N TRP A 53 5.68 -7.81 -11.73
CA TRP A 53 4.51 -7.07 -11.24
C TRP A 53 4.12 -5.95 -12.21
N ARG A 54 2.82 -5.67 -12.32
CA ARG A 54 2.26 -4.64 -13.22
C ARG A 54 2.03 -3.32 -12.47
N ASP A 55 1.52 -3.45 -11.25
CA ASP A 55 1.14 -2.38 -10.34
C ASP A 55 1.79 -2.61 -8.96
N VAL A 56 1.88 -1.52 -8.21
CA VAL A 56 2.23 -1.53 -6.79
C VAL A 56 0.96 -1.26 -6.01
N ASP A 57 0.39 -2.31 -5.42
CA ASP A 57 -0.80 -2.23 -4.59
C ASP A 57 -0.46 -1.59 -3.24
N VAL A 58 -1.10 -0.47 -2.93
CA VAL A 58 -0.97 0.24 -1.65
C VAL A 58 -2.33 0.31 -0.98
N VAL A 59 -2.40 -0.17 0.26
CA VAL A 59 -3.63 -0.12 1.06
C VAL A 59 -3.40 0.71 2.30
N LEU A 60 -4.21 1.75 2.50
CA LEU A 60 -4.36 2.43 3.78
C LEU A 60 -5.46 1.74 4.58
N ILE A 61 -5.11 1.21 5.75
CA ILE A 61 -6.08 0.52 6.61
C ILE A 61 -6.52 1.46 7.74
N LEU A 62 -7.83 1.67 7.85
CA LEU A 62 -8.46 2.44 8.91
C LEU A 62 -9.20 1.49 9.86
N SER A 63 -9.47 1.94 11.10
CA SER A 63 -10.47 1.25 11.92
C SER A 63 -11.84 1.30 11.23
N ASP A 64 -12.71 0.34 11.49
CA ASP A 64 -14.04 0.33 10.89
C ASP A 64 -14.83 1.61 11.23
N GLU A 65 -14.62 2.16 12.43
CA GLU A 65 -15.20 3.44 12.87
C GLU A 65 -14.64 4.64 12.08
N ASP A 66 -13.31 4.72 11.92
CA ASP A 66 -12.69 5.81 11.17
C ASP A 66 -13.04 5.73 9.68
N PHE A 67 -13.10 4.51 9.13
CA PHE A 67 -13.56 4.27 7.76
C PHE A 67 -14.99 4.75 7.58
N GLN A 68 -15.90 4.37 8.48
CA GLN A 68 -17.30 4.80 8.43
C GLN A 68 -17.45 6.31 8.60
N ARG A 69 -16.60 6.94 9.43
CA ARG A 69 -16.59 8.41 9.57
C ARG A 69 -16.14 9.09 8.29
N GLU A 70 -15.15 8.54 7.60
CA GLU A 70 -14.63 9.09 6.35
C GLU A 70 -15.61 8.85 5.19
N PHE A 71 -16.23 7.68 5.11
CA PHE A 71 -17.15 7.28 4.05
C PHE A 71 -18.52 6.90 4.62
N PRO A 72 -19.33 7.88 5.07
CA PRO A 72 -20.56 7.61 5.82
C PRO A 72 -21.64 6.88 5.03
N ASN A 73 -21.57 6.90 3.70
CA ASN A 73 -22.52 6.22 2.82
C ASN A 73 -22.02 4.86 2.33
N ALA A 74 -20.78 4.51 2.64
CA ALA A 74 -20.16 3.28 2.17
C ALA A 74 -20.51 2.12 3.11
N ASP A 75 -20.93 0.98 2.54
CA ASP A 75 -21.13 -0.24 3.32
C ASP A 75 -19.78 -0.91 3.57
N HIS A 76 -19.15 -0.58 4.71
CA HIS A 76 -17.85 -1.11 5.11
C HIS A 76 -17.85 -2.60 5.48
N ARG A 77 -19.02 -3.24 5.60
CA ARG A 77 -19.17 -4.67 5.93
C ARG A 77 -19.21 -5.55 4.68
N SER A 78 -19.53 -4.97 3.52
CA SER A 78 -19.51 -5.66 2.23
C SER A 78 -18.50 -5.02 1.28
N GLY A 79 -18.31 -5.59 0.10
CA GLY A 79 -17.38 -5.02 -0.89
C GLY A 79 -17.96 -3.82 -1.61
N ALA A 80 -19.22 -3.47 -1.32
CA ALA A 80 -19.92 -2.40 -1.99
C ALA A 80 -19.34 -1.01 -1.65
N PHE A 81 -18.55 -0.85 -0.57
CA PHE A 81 -17.85 0.41 -0.31
C PHE A 81 -16.95 0.84 -1.47
N GLU A 82 -16.43 -0.10 -2.26
CA GLU A 82 -15.59 0.21 -3.43
C GLU A 82 -16.38 0.92 -4.54
N LEU A 83 -17.71 0.94 -4.46
CA LEU A 83 -18.61 1.66 -5.36
C LEU A 83 -19.03 3.03 -4.83
N ASP A 84 -18.67 3.38 -3.59
CA ASP A 84 -18.94 4.71 -3.04
C ASP A 84 -18.17 5.78 -3.84
N THR A 85 -18.84 6.87 -4.18
CA THR A 85 -18.27 7.92 -5.03
C THR A 85 -17.10 8.63 -4.35
N LYS A 86 -17.18 8.89 -3.04
CA LYS A 86 -16.09 9.55 -2.30
C LYS A 86 -14.90 8.60 -2.21
N TRP A 87 -15.13 7.31 -1.99
CA TRP A 87 -14.08 6.29 -1.99
C TRP A 87 -13.39 6.20 -3.36
N LEU A 88 -14.14 6.09 -4.46
CA LEU A 88 -13.61 6.04 -5.82
C LEU A 88 -12.77 7.27 -6.17
N LEU A 89 -13.26 8.47 -5.82
CA LEU A 89 -12.52 9.71 -6.04
C LEU A 89 -11.20 9.72 -5.26
N ASN A 90 -11.18 9.26 -4.00
CA ASN A 90 -9.95 9.17 -3.22
C ASN A 90 -8.97 8.15 -3.82
N SER A 91 -9.44 6.95 -4.17
CA SER A 91 -8.61 5.92 -4.80
C SER A 91 -7.96 6.43 -6.08
N VAL A 92 -8.74 7.02 -7.00
CA VAL A 92 -8.20 7.53 -8.27
C VAL A 92 -7.26 8.72 -8.06
N ALA A 93 -7.65 9.70 -7.23
CA ALA A 93 -6.86 10.89 -7.00
C ALA A 93 -5.52 10.58 -6.31
N ILE A 94 -5.55 9.74 -5.28
CA ILE A 94 -4.34 9.37 -4.52
C ILE A 94 -3.44 8.46 -5.37
N SER A 95 -3.99 7.51 -6.14
CA SER A 95 -3.20 6.75 -7.12
C SER A 95 -2.47 7.64 -8.12
N GLY A 96 -3.18 8.63 -8.68
CA GLY A 96 -2.61 9.61 -9.61
C GLY A 96 -1.49 10.42 -8.96
N TRP A 97 -1.73 10.97 -7.78
CA TRP A 97 -0.75 11.75 -7.03
C TRP A 97 0.49 10.91 -6.66
N LEU A 98 0.31 9.69 -6.14
CA LEU A 98 1.42 8.79 -5.80
C LEU A 98 2.25 8.39 -7.02
N LYS A 99 1.60 8.18 -8.18
CA LYS A 99 2.29 7.95 -9.45
C LYS A 99 3.16 9.14 -9.82
N GLU A 100 2.67 10.37 -9.68
CA GLU A 100 3.48 11.58 -9.93
C GLU A 100 4.67 11.68 -8.96
N GLN A 101 4.48 11.34 -7.69
CA GLN A 101 5.57 11.41 -6.69
C GLN A 101 6.66 10.35 -6.92
N THR A 102 6.28 9.17 -7.38
CA THR A 102 7.16 7.98 -7.36
C THR A 102 7.60 7.51 -8.74
N GLY A 103 6.82 7.79 -9.78
CA GLY A 103 6.93 7.18 -11.11
C GLY A 103 6.40 5.74 -11.17
N LEU A 104 5.83 5.20 -10.09
CA LEU A 104 5.31 3.83 -10.03
C LEU A 104 3.85 3.77 -10.51
N PRO A 105 3.43 2.66 -11.14
CA PRO A 105 2.02 2.39 -11.41
C PRO A 105 1.29 1.97 -10.12
N ILE A 106 0.78 2.94 -9.36
CA ILE A 106 0.18 2.70 -8.03
C ILE A 106 -1.32 2.39 -8.15
N ASP A 107 -1.77 1.30 -7.52
CA ASP A 107 -3.18 1.02 -7.22
C ASP A 107 -3.41 1.27 -5.72
N PHE A 108 -4.08 2.38 -5.38
CA PHE A 108 -4.30 2.81 -4.00
C PHE A 108 -5.73 2.56 -3.55
N LYS A 109 -5.87 1.95 -2.37
CA LYS A 109 -7.17 1.63 -1.75
C LYS A 109 -7.17 2.03 -0.28
N ILE A 110 -8.31 2.52 0.19
CA ILE A 110 -8.57 2.68 1.63
C ILE A 110 -9.47 1.52 2.03
N GLN A 111 -9.14 0.79 3.09
CA GLN A 111 -9.94 -0.36 3.52
C GLN A 111 -10.31 -0.28 5.00
N PRO A 112 -11.52 -0.73 5.38
CA PRO A 112 -11.86 -0.99 6.76
C PRO A 112 -11.07 -2.20 7.27
N GLN A 113 -10.62 -2.14 8.53
CA GLN A 113 -9.75 -3.13 9.15
C GLN A 113 -10.33 -4.54 9.06
N THR A 114 -11.61 -4.71 9.41
CA THR A 114 -12.24 -6.04 9.43
C THR A 114 -12.24 -6.65 8.03
N TRP A 115 -12.65 -5.87 7.03
CA TRP A 115 -12.65 -6.30 5.63
C TRP A 115 -11.25 -6.73 5.15
N ALA A 116 -10.25 -5.89 5.40
CA ALA A 116 -8.87 -6.15 4.99
C ALA A 116 -8.33 -7.44 5.60
N ASN A 117 -8.58 -7.68 6.89
CA ASN A 117 -8.10 -8.85 7.63
C ASN A 117 -8.79 -10.14 7.19
N GLU A 118 -10.09 -10.11 6.93
CA GLU A 118 -10.84 -11.29 6.47
C GLU A 118 -10.42 -11.75 5.07
N ARG A 119 -10.12 -10.81 4.17
CA ARG A 119 -9.91 -11.10 2.74
C ARG A 119 -8.46 -11.26 2.33
N HIS A 120 -7.53 -10.72 3.13
CA HIS A 120 -6.13 -10.69 2.78
C HIS A 120 -5.27 -11.19 3.93
N SER A 121 -4.87 -12.47 3.86
CA SER A 121 -3.92 -13.12 4.76
C SER A 121 -2.45 -13.05 4.28
N GLY A 122 -2.22 -12.40 3.13
CA GLY A 122 -0.90 -12.23 2.53
C GLY A 122 -0.01 -11.25 3.30
N ARG A 123 1.26 -11.18 2.90
CA ARG A 123 2.23 -10.26 3.51
C ARG A 123 1.83 -8.81 3.28
N ARG A 124 1.88 -8.00 4.35
CA ARG A 124 1.74 -6.55 4.31
C ARG A 124 3.06 -5.90 4.72
N ASP A 125 3.55 -5.01 3.90
CA ASP A 125 4.82 -4.34 4.10
C ASP A 125 4.55 -2.87 4.47
N ALA A 126 4.66 -2.55 5.76
CA ALA A 126 4.33 -1.22 6.28
C ALA A 126 5.29 -0.17 5.70
N ARG A 127 4.73 0.97 5.27
CA ARG A 127 5.46 2.08 4.64
C ARG A 127 5.01 3.43 5.16
N GLY A 128 5.93 4.38 5.13
CA GLY A 128 5.67 5.78 5.48
C GLY A 128 5.58 6.02 6.98
N LEU A 129 6.13 5.15 7.83
CA LEU A 129 6.10 5.34 9.27
C LEU A 129 7.06 6.47 9.69
N ARG A 130 6.64 7.28 10.68
CA ARG A 130 7.51 8.25 11.34
C ARG A 130 8.00 7.68 12.67
N LEU A 131 9.21 7.13 12.65
CA LEU A 131 9.86 6.55 13.84
C LEU A 131 10.77 7.54 14.57
N ALA A 132 11.23 8.59 13.90
CA ALA A 132 11.92 9.70 14.54
C ALA A 132 10.86 10.64 15.12
N GLY A 133 10.86 10.83 16.45
CA GLY A 133 9.95 11.74 17.13
C GLY A 133 10.04 13.13 16.50
N ARG A 134 8.89 13.79 16.28
CA ARG A 134 8.88 15.22 16.00
C ARG A 134 9.51 15.90 17.21
N ALA A 135 10.52 16.74 17.00
CA ALA A 135 10.96 17.65 18.06
C ALA A 135 9.71 18.41 18.52
N GLN A 136 9.40 18.32 19.82
CA GLN A 136 8.30 19.09 20.37
C GLN A 136 8.74 20.56 20.34
N GLU A 137 7.97 21.40 19.64
CA GLU A 137 8.03 22.87 19.79
C GLU A 137 7.19 23.30 20.99
#